data_AF-A0A835YB71-F1
#
_entry.id   AF-A0A835YB71-F1
#
_cell.length_a   1.000
_cell.length_b   1.000
_cell.length_c   1.000
_cell.angle_alpha   90.00
_cell.angle_beta   90.00
_cell.angle_gamma   90.00
#
_symmetry.space_group_name_H-M   'P 1'
#
loop_
_entity.id
_entity.type
_entity.pdbx_description
1 polymer ?
#
loop_
_entity_poly.entity_id
_entity_poly.type
_entity_poly.pdbx_seq_one_letter_code
_entity_poly.pdbx_strand_id
1 'polypeptide(L)'
;MVATATFFGGNVLSAVGYVTLYARLKLGPAAVSGWSLWFGVLLGVCYSCSYLIRGLDVLAYPPLQRHRWFRIKERVPAVVASAFTTTAAALAVALLLRQSLLLQPRLLYGWAVAGGLCAASWGLGAALMQIVFSERLHVARAGDPDPNGPLLAELSSGNTLMQDLALLDLALTAEASTPEARWRRGAVFADESGRAAWSPLVAYLLGELRDFTAALAAALPSAAAEAAAAARPGSGPAGPCAPASARWNVLRMSPSTGLRAVSREQDLAAWNLRSKYYRIGWCVRGLAGLLVAAQAGEDRYGVALLCSPALPEVLQGLLSAVLALQSYTKFVAATRSRQLGALERGARQLGLVGGFVAGRITNVTLQPAEEVAFAVEGVARNAVNRLALAYGDRLREAFVREAPPTKPPYGSPSELASLLTSVLACQQQ
;
A
#
# COMPACT_ATOMS: atom_id res chain seq x y z
N MET A 1 15.57 2.87 -18.27
CA MET A 1 16.88 3.56 -18.27
C MET A 1 16.83 4.97 -18.87
N VAL A 2 16.13 5.20 -19.99
CA VAL A 2 16.02 6.55 -20.59
C VAL A 2 15.36 7.56 -19.65
N ALA A 3 14.20 7.23 -19.06
CA ALA A 3 13.48 8.13 -18.14
C ALA A 3 14.26 8.46 -16.86
N THR A 4 15.07 7.52 -16.35
CA THR A 4 15.93 7.77 -15.19
C THR A 4 17.10 8.67 -15.58
N ALA A 5 17.75 8.42 -16.72
CA ALA A 5 18.84 9.27 -17.18
C ALA A 5 18.38 10.71 -17.47
N THR A 6 17.20 10.90 -18.07
CA THR A 6 16.63 12.22 -18.32
C THR A 6 16.27 12.95 -17.03
N PHE A 7 15.74 12.25 -16.02
CA PHE A 7 15.47 12.83 -14.70
C PHE A 7 16.74 13.35 -14.02
N PHE A 8 17.78 12.51 -13.94
CA PHE A 8 19.07 12.92 -13.34
C PHE A 8 19.74 14.05 -14.13
N GLY A 9 19.80 13.92 -15.46
CA GLY A 9 20.37 14.93 -16.33
C GLY A 9 19.66 16.28 -16.22
N GLY A 10 18.33 16.27 -16.19
CA GLY A 10 17.51 17.47 -16.03
C GLY A 10 17.73 18.17 -14.69
N ASN A 11 17.80 17.42 -13.58
CA ASN A 11 18.08 17.99 -12.25
C ASN A 11 19.51 18.56 -12.18
N VAL A 12 20.51 17.87 -12.73
CA VAL A 12 21.89 18.36 -12.75
C VAL A 12 22.01 19.64 -13.58
N LEU A 13 21.47 19.65 -14.80
CA LEU A 13 21.53 20.83 -15.67
C LEU A 13 20.80 22.03 -15.07
N SER A 14 19.62 21.81 -14.48
CA SER A 14 18.86 22.89 -13.85
C SER A 14 19.55 23.45 -12.59
N ALA A 15 20.17 22.61 -11.75
CA ALA A 15 20.95 23.10 -10.61
C ALA A 15 22.20 23.88 -11.05
N VAL A 16 22.93 23.36 -12.04
CA VAL A 16 24.09 24.05 -12.60
C VAL A 16 23.68 25.42 -13.16
N GLY A 17 22.61 25.48 -13.94
CA GLY A 17 22.07 26.73 -14.48
C GLY A 17 21.63 27.70 -13.38
N TYR A 18 20.93 27.21 -12.35
CA TYR A 18 20.43 28.06 -11.27
C TYR A 18 21.55 28.62 -10.39
N VAL A 19 22.50 27.78 -9.98
CA VAL A 19 23.65 28.19 -9.15
C VAL A 19 24.54 29.18 -9.90
N THR A 20 24.82 28.93 -11.18
CA THR A 20 25.67 29.82 -11.99
C THR A 20 25.01 31.17 -12.22
N LEU A 21 23.71 31.18 -12.54
CA LEU A 21 22.95 32.42 -12.70
C LEU A 21 22.89 33.21 -11.38
N TYR A 22 22.58 32.55 -10.26
CA TYR A 22 22.54 33.20 -8.96
C TYR A 22 23.90 33.78 -8.56
N ALA A 23 24.98 32.99 -8.71
CA ALA A 23 26.33 33.44 -8.42
C ALA A 23 26.70 34.67 -9.28
N ARG A 24 26.40 34.65 -10.57
CA ARG A 24 26.65 35.78 -11.47
C ARG A 24 25.90 37.04 -11.06
N LEU A 25 24.62 36.91 -10.72
CA LEU A 25 23.74 38.04 -10.41
C LEU A 25 24.01 38.65 -9.02
N LYS A 26 24.34 37.83 -8.01
CA LYS A 26 24.45 38.28 -6.61
C LYS A 26 25.88 38.42 -6.11
N LEU A 27 26.81 37.60 -6.61
CA LEU A 27 28.21 37.61 -6.18
C LEU A 27 29.15 38.18 -7.25
N GLY A 28 28.65 38.43 -8.46
CA GLY A 28 29.41 38.98 -9.59
C GLY A 28 30.05 37.91 -10.49
N PRO A 29 30.62 38.31 -11.64
CA PRO A 29 31.14 37.38 -12.65
C PRO A 29 32.30 36.53 -12.12
N ALA A 30 33.10 37.06 -11.18
CA ALA A 30 34.21 36.33 -10.56
C ALA A 30 33.75 35.12 -9.71
N ALA A 31 32.48 35.07 -9.31
CA ALA A 31 31.90 33.95 -8.57
C ALA A 31 31.46 32.78 -9.46
N VAL A 32 31.42 32.98 -10.78
CA VAL A 32 31.20 31.91 -11.76
C VAL A 32 32.52 31.17 -11.96
N SER A 33 32.86 30.31 -11.02
CA SER A 33 34.01 29.43 -11.09
C SER A 33 33.60 28.01 -11.46
N GLY A 34 34.56 27.18 -11.90
CA GLY A 34 34.33 25.75 -12.09
C GLY A 34 33.76 25.05 -10.84
N TRP A 35 33.98 25.61 -9.65
CA TRP A 35 33.44 25.08 -8.40
C TRP A 35 31.95 25.34 -8.21
N SER A 36 31.43 26.44 -8.75
CA SER A 36 29.99 26.69 -8.79
C SER A 36 29.27 25.68 -9.71
N LEU A 37 29.93 25.25 -10.80
CA LEU A 37 29.44 24.15 -11.64
C LEU A 37 29.43 22.83 -10.88
N TRP A 38 30.55 22.46 -10.23
CA TRP A 38 30.65 21.26 -9.42
C TRP A 38 29.62 21.21 -8.29
N PHE A 39 29.40 22.34 -7.60
CA PHE A 39 28.36 22.43 -6.58
C PHE A 39 26.97 22.16 -7.15
N GLY A 40 26.64 22.74 -8.31
CA GLY A 40 25.37 22.46 -9.01
C GLY A 40 25.20 20.97 -9.35
N VAL A 41 26.27 20.31 -9.83
CA VAL A 41 26.28 18.86 -10.10
C VAL A 41 26.03 18.06 -8.81
N LEU A 42 26.78 18.36 -7.75
CA LEU A 42 26.62 17.68 -6.45
C LEU A 42 25.22 17.85 -5.89
N LEU A 43 24.66 19.06 -5.97
CA LEU A 43 23.29 19.34 -5.54
C LEU A 43 22.27 18.48 -6.31
N GLY A 44 22.38 18.43 -7.64
CA GLY A 44 21.51 17.62 -8.49
C GLY A 44 21.59 16.13 -8.18
N VAL A 45 22.80 15.61 -7.92
CA VAL A 45 23.03 14.21 -7.51
C VAL A 45 22.46 13.94 -6.12
N CYS A 46 22.76 14.77 -5.12
CA CYS A 46 22.24 14.63 -3.77
C CYS A 46 20.71 14.66 -3.73
N TYR A 47 20.08 15.59 -4.45
CA TYR A 47 18.63 15.66 -4.56
C TYR A 47 18.06 14.40 -5.23
N SER A 48 18.62 13.99 -6.37
CA SER A 48 18.10 12.83 -7.12
C SER A 48 18.23 11.52 -6.32
N CYS A 49 19.35 11.31 -5.63
CA CYS A 49 19.52 10.19 -4.71
C CYS A 49 18.52 10.25 -3.55
N SER A 50 18.35 11.42 -2.92
CA SER A 50 17.36 11.59 -1.85
C SER A 50 15.93 11.32 -2.33
N TYR A 51 15.58 11.80 -3.53
CA TYR A 51 14.29 11.58 -4.17
C TYR A 51 14.05 10.10 -4.44
N LEU A 52 15.03 9.38 -5.01
CA LEU A 52 14.92 7.94 -5.22
C LEU A 52 14.79 7.17 -3.91
N ILE A 53 15.60 7.49 -2.91
CA ILE A 53 15.55 6.83 -1.60
C ILE A 53 14.15 6.97 -0.99
N ARG A 54 13.52 8.14 -1.10
CA ARG A 54 12.14 8.36 -0.65
C ARG A 54 11.11 7.70 -1.56
N GLY A 55 11.36 7.63 -2.86
CA GLY A 55 10.49 6.95 -3.82
C GLY A 55 10.47 5.42 -3.64
N LEU A 56 11.48 4.84 -2.99
CA LEU A 56 11.47 3.43 -2.59
C LEU A 56 10.49 3.14 -1.45
N ASP A 57 10.05 4.15 -0.69
CA ASP A 57 8.98 4.01 0.29
C ASP A 57 7.62 4.06 -0.42
N VAL A 58 7.26 2.94 -1.08
CA VAL A 58 5.98 2.70 -1.78
C VAL A 58 4.76 2.99 -0.87
N LEU A 59 4.95 2.99 0.44
CA LEU A 59 3.93 3.23 1.46
C LEU A 59 3.58 4.71 1.67
N ALA A 60 4.28 5.64 0.99
CA ALA A 60 3.96 7.06 1.07
C ALA A 60 2.85 7.49 0.11
N TYR A 61 1.87 6.61 -0.18
CA TYR A 61 0.67 7.05 -0.89
C TYR A 61 -0.04 8.06 0.03
N PRO A 62 -0.21 9.32 -0.41
CA PRO A 62 -0.75 10.34 0.46
C PRO A 62 -2.18 9.95 0.85
N PRO A 63 -2.63 10.24 2.09
CA PRO A 63 -4.05 10.15 2.41
C PRO A 63 -4.80 11.10 1.47
N LEU A 64 -5.47 10.52 0.47
CA LEU A 64 -6.01 11.16 -0.73
C LEU A 64 -7.17 12.16 -0.51
N GLN A 65 -7.43 12.62 0.72
CA GLN A 65 -8.73 13.20 1.07
C GLN A 65 -8.68 14.50 1.87
N ARG A 66 -7.52 15.17 1.92
CA ARG A 66 -7.46 16.52 2.50
C ARG A 66 -7.56 17.55 1.39
N HIS A 67 -8.30 18.64 1.65
CA HIS A 67 -8.43 19.78 0.73
C HIS A 67 -7.05 20.27 0.26
N ARG A 68 -6.94 20.69 -1.02
CA ARG A 68 -5.66 21.08 -1.66
C ARG A 68 -4.84 22.02 -0.78
N TRP A 69 -5.51 23.04 -0.21
CA TRP A 69 -4.89 24.01 0.69
C TRP A 69 -4.20 23.37 1.91
N PHE A 70 -4.87 22.40 2.57
CA PHE A 70 -4.31 21.74 3.74
C PHE A 70 -3.08 20.91 3.36
N ARG A 71 -3.14 20.22 2.21
CA ARG A 71 -2.01 19.43 1.70
C ARG A 71 -0.80 20.30 1.39
N ILE A 72 -1.01 21.46 0.78
CA ILE A 72 0.06 22.43 0.55
C ILE A 72 0.65 22.87 1.89
N LYS A 73 -0.19 23.29 2.85
CA LYS A 73 0.25 23.75 4.17
C LYS A 73 1.05 22.68 4.94
N GLU A 74 0.66 21.41 4.84
CA GLU A 74 1.35 20.28 5.47
C GLU A 74 2.67 19.93 4.76
N ARG A 75 2.72 20.01 3.43
CA ARG A 75 3.89 19.59 2.64
C ARG A 75 4.97 20.66 2.56
N VAL A 76 4.62 21.95 2.56
CA VAL A 76 5.58 23.05 2.41
C VAL A 76 6.69 23.03 3.48
N PRO A 77 6.40 22.91 4.79
CA PRO A 77 7.45 22.85 5.81
C PRO A 77 8.38 21.64 5.64
N ALA A 78 7.83 20.47 5.29
CA ALA A 78 8.61 19.27 5.05
C ALA A 78 9.51 19.39 3.81
N VAL A 79 9.01 20.02 2.74
CA VAL A 79 9.78 20.34 1.53
C VAL A 79 10.92 21.30 1.85
N VAL A 80 10.66 22.35 2.64
CA VAL A 80 11.67 23.33 3.05
C VAL A 80 12.76 22.66 3.91
N ALA A 81 12.38 21.88 4.91
CA ALA A 81 13.33 21.12 5.73
C ALA A 81 14.17 20.16 4.88
N SER A 82 13.55 19.47 3.92
CA SER A 82 14.26 18.63 2.96
C SER A 82 15.23 19.39 2.06
N ALA A 83 14.85 20.60 1.62
CA ALA A 83 15.70 21.42 0.78
C ALA A 83 16.97 21.85 1.55
N PHE A 84 16.82 22.19 2.83
CA PHE A 84 17.95 22.48 3.70
C PHE A 84 18.86 21.26 3.92
N THR A 85 18.31 20.08 4.19
CA THR A 85 19.14 18.88 4.41
C THR A 85 19.89 18.45 3.15
N THR A 86 19.23 18.50 1.99
CA THR A 86 19.87 18.18 0.70
C THR A 86 20.95 19.19 0.32
N THR A 87 20.72 20.49 0.55
CA THR A 87 21.71 21.53 0.31
C THR A 87 22.89 21.43 1.27
N ALA A 88 22.63 21.17 2.56
CA ALA A 88 23.67 20.98 3.57
C ALA A 88 24.54 19.75 3.25
N ALA A 89 23.93 18.65 2.78
CA ALA A 89 24.67 17.47 2.32
C ALA A 89 25.56 17.80 1.12
N ALA A 90 25.03 18.52 0.12
CA ALA A 90 25.81 18.93 -1.05
C ALA A 90 26.98 19.87 -0.66
N LEU A 91 26.76 20.81 0.26
CA LEU A 91 27.80 21.68 0.80
C LEU A 91 28.86 20.91 1.58
N ALA A 92 28.46 19.96 2.43
CA ALA A 92 29.39 19.12 3.17
C ALA A 92 30.28 18.31 2.22
N VAL A 93 29.71 17.71 1.17
CA VAL A 93 30.48 17.01 0.13
C VAL A 93 31.41 17.96 -0.61
N ALA A 94 30.95 19.16 -0.97
CA ALA A 94 31.79 20.16 -1.62
C ALA A 94 32.97 20.62 -0.74
N LEU A 95 32.75 20.79 0.56
CA LEU A 95 33.79 21.15 1.54
C LEU A 95 34.80 20.01 1.74
N LEU A 96 34.35 18.76 1.75
CA LEU A 96 35.22 17.59 1.79
C LEU A 96 36.11 17.50 0.54
N LEU A 97 35.57 17.81 -0.63
CA LEU A 97 36.32 17.84 -1.89
C LEU A 97 37.27 19.03 -1.97
N ARG A 98 36.96 20.15 -1.31
CA ARG A 98 37.82 21.35 -1.29
C ARG A 98 37.67 22.17 -0.01
N GLN A 99 38.54 21.91 0.94
CA GLN A 99 38.58 22.62 2.23
C GLN A 99 38.90 24.12 2.07
N SER A 100 39.61 24.53 1.01
CA SER A 100 39.95 25.93 0.78
C SER A 100 38.74 26.84 0.54
N LEU A 101 37.53 26.27 0.34
CA LEU A 101 36.28 27.01 0.25
C LEU A 101 35.86 27.65 1.58
N LEU A 102 36.38 27.16 2.72
CA LEU A 102 36.15 27.77 4.04
C LEU A 102 36.66 29.22 4.11
N LEU A 103 37.63 29.57 3.27
CA LEU A 103 38.18 30.93 3.16
C LEU A 103 37.26 31.88 2.35
N GLN A 104 36.18 31.37 1.75
CA GLN A 104 35.27 32.13 0.90
C GLN A 104 33.82 32.09 1.43
N PRO A 105 33.55 32.70 2.60
CA PRO A 105 32.24 32.61 3.25
C PRO A 105 31.10 33.20 2.41
N ARG A 106 31.39 34.24 1.60
CA ARG A 106 30.41 34.83 0.67
C ARG A 106 29.95 33.84 -0.40
N LEU A 107 30.86 33.00 -0.89
CA LEU A 107 30.55 31.97 -1.90
C LEU A 107 29.72 30.85 -1.27
N LEU A 108 30.11 30.37 -0.08
CA LEU A 108 29.37 29.35 0.66
C LEU A 108 27.94 29.81 1.01
N TYR A 109 27.79 31.07 1.45
CA TYR A 109 26.47 31.65 1.71
C TYR A 109 25.63 31.71 0.42
N GLY A 110 26.21 32.19 -0.69
CA GLY A 110 25.51 32.23 -1.97
C GLY A 110 25.11 30.85 -2.48
N TRP A 111 25.96 29.84 -2.31
CA TRP A 111 25.64 28.46 -2.64
C TRP A 111 24.57 27.86 -1.72
N ALA A 112 24.60 28.16 -0.42
CA ALA A 112 23.56 27.73 0.51
C ALA A 112 22.19 28.29 0.12
N VAL A 113 22.12 29.58 -0.20
CA VAL A 113 20.86 30.22 -0.63
C VAL A 113 20.42 29.69 -1.99
N ALA A 114 21.30 29.65 -2.98
CA ALA A 114 20.97 29.17 -4.33
C ALA A 114 20.54 27.70 -4.33
N GLY A 115 21.30 26.85 -3.62
CA GLY A 115 21.00 25.44 -3.49
C GLY A 115 19.70 25.19 -2.74
N GLY A 116 19.46 25.92 -1.65
CA GLY A 116 18.23 25.84 -0.87
C GLY A 116 17.00 26.21 -1.70
N LEU A 117 17.06 27.32 -2.44
CA LEU A 117 15.97 27.75 -3.32
C LEU A 117 15.74 26.76 -4.47
N CYS A 118 16.79 26.26 -5.09
CA CYS A 118 16.70 25.28 -6.17
C CYS A 118 16.07 23.97 -5.67
N ALA A 119 16.58 23.40 -4.57
CA ALA A 119 16.03 22.18 -3.98
C ALA A 119 14.59 22.35 -3.47
N ALA A 120 14.26 23.52 -2.92
CA ALA A 120 12.89 23.85 -2.51
C ALA A 120 11.95 23.95 -3.71
N SER A 121 12.40 24.54 -4.83
CA SER A 121 11.61 24.62 -6.05
C SER A 121 11.28 23.24 -6.63
N TRP A 122 12.26 22.33 -6.65
CA TRP A 122 12.03 20.94 -7.08
C TRP A 122 11.08 20.21 -6.13
N GLY A 123 11.29 20.33 -4.81
CA GLY A 123 10.42 19.71 -3.83
C GLY A 123 8.98 20.25 -3.88
N LEU A 124 8.81 21.56 -4.11
CA LEU A 124 7.49 22.17 -4.24
C LEU A 124 6.81 21.75 -5.55
N GLY A 125 7.55 21.73 -6.66
CA GLY A 125 7.05 21.23 -7.94
C GLY A 125 6.60 19.77 -7.85
N ALA A 126 7.41 18.91 -7.22
CA ALA A 126 7.05 17.52 -6.97
C ALA A 126 5.80 17.40 -6.08
N ALA A 127 5.70 18.20 -5.01
CA ALA A 127 4.54 18.21 -4.12
C ALA A 127 3.26 18.70 -4.83
N LEU A 128 3.37 19.73 -5.69
CA LEU A 128 2.25 20.24 -6.48
C LEU A 128 1.79 19.23 -7.51
N MET A 129 2.71 18.63 -8.27
CA MET A 129 2.39 17.55 -9.21
C MET A 129 1.75 16.37 -8.48
N GLN A 130 2.28 16.00 -7.30
CA GLN A 130 1.66 14.98 -6.48
C GLN A 130 0.24 15.38 -6.10
N ILE A 131 -0.02 16.62 -5.64
CA ILE A 131 -1.37 17.09 -5.29
C ILE A 131 -2.32 17.03 -6.48
N VAL A 132 -1.88 17.46 -7.66
CA VAL A 132 -2.68 17.44 -8.90
C VAL A 132 -2.98 16.00 -9.32
N PHE A 133 -1.99 15.12 -9.37
CA PHE A 133 -2.19 13.72 -9.78
C PHE A 133 -2.87 12.84 -8.74
N SER A 134 -2.93 13.29 -7.50
CA SER A 134 -3.67 12.62 -6.43
C SER A 134 -4.94 13.39 -6.07
N GLU A 135 -5.41 14.26 -6.95
CA GLU A 135 -6.76 14.76 -6.87
C GLU A 135 -7.74 13.63 -7.18
N ARG A 136 -8.87 13.62 -6.46
CA ARG A 136 -9.90 12.62 -6.67
C ARG A 136 -10.43 12.73 -8.11
N LEU A 137 -10.18 11.68 -8.89
CA LEU A 137 -10.87 11.48 -10.15
C LEU A 137 -12.35 11.24 -9.86
N HIS A 138 -13.20 12.19 -10.23
CA HIS A 138 -14.65 11.99 -10.17
C HIS A 138 -15.07 11.34 -11.47
N VAL A 139 -15.30 10.03 -11.41
CA VAL A 139 -15.59 9.22 -12.59
C VAL A 139 -16.96 9.55 -13.19
N ALA A 140 -17.90 10.02 -12.37
CA ALA A 140 -19.21 10.49 -12.79
C ALA A 140 -19.62 11.73 -12.00
N ARG A 141 -20.39 12.60 -12.65
CA ARG A 141 -21.04 13.77 -12.05
C ARG A 141 -22.52 13.48 -11.82
N ALA A 142 -23.12 14.21 -10.88
CA ALA A 142 -24.55 14.08 -10.62
C ALA A 142 -25.35 14.44 -11.88
N GLY A 143 -26.23 13.54 -12.31
CA GLY A 143 -27.06 13.71 -13.50
C GLY A 143 -26.55 13.01 -14.76
N ASP A 144 -25.38 12.36 -14.73
CA ASP A 144 -24.93 11.54 -15.84
C ASP A 144 -25.86 10.32 -16.04
N PRO A 145 -26.20 9.93 -17.28
CA PRO A 145 -27.17 8.87 -17.56
C PRO A 145 -26.69 7.48 -17.12
N ASP A 146 -25.38 7.24 -17.13
CA ASP A 146 -24.75 6.03 -16.62
C ASP A 146 -23.50 6.37 -15.80
N PRO A 147 -23.61 6.45 -14.46
CA PRO A 147 -22.46 6.77 -13.60
C PRO A 147 -21.47 5.61 -13.44
N ASN A 148 -21.82 4.39 -13.86
CA ASN A 148 -21.01 3.19 -13.65
C ASN A 148 -20.23 2.79 -14.90
N GLY A 149 -20.71 3.15 -16.10
CA GLY A 149 -20.03 2.89 -17.37
C GLY A 149 -18.56 3.32 -17.39
N PRO A 150 -18.23 4.59 -17.08
CA PRO A 150 -16.84 5.05 -17.05
C PRO A 150 -16.01 4.35 -15.95
N LEU A 151 -16.62 4.00 -14.82
CA LEU A 151 -15.95 3.27 -13.74
C LEU A 151 -15.53 1.87 -14.20
N LEU A 152 -16.45 1.13 -14.82
CA LEU A 152 -16.20 -0.21 -15.32
C LEU A 152 -15.20 -0.20 -16.49
N ALA A 153 -15.25 0.83 -17.34
CA ALA A 153 -14.27 1.03 -18.41
C ALA A 153 -12.85 1.22 -17.84
N GLU A 154 -12.69 2.03 -16.78
CA GLU A 154 -11.38 2.24 -16.17
C GLU A 154 -10.87 1.01 -15.38
N LEU A 155 -11.77 0.28 -14.71
CA LEU A 155 -11.42 -0.98 -14.02
C LEU A 155 -10.99 -2.07 -15.00
N SER A 156 -11.58 -2.10 -16.20
CA SER A 156 -11.19 -3.03 -17.28
C SER A 156 -9.99 -2.55 -18.11
N SER A 157 -9.55 -1.30 -17.93
CA SER A 157 -8.41 -0.75 -18.65
C SER A 157 -7.11 -1.45 -18.26
N GLY A 158 -6.10 -1.49 -19.14
CA GLY A 158 -4.76 -2.00 -18.81
C GLY A 158 -3.92 -1.04 -17.96
N ASN A 159 -4.45 0.15 -17.62
CA ASN A 159 -3.71 1.18 -16.91
C ASN A 159 -3.91 1.06 -15.40
N THR A 160 -2.92 0.50 -14.70
CA THR A 160 -2.99 0.26 -13.26
C THR A 160 -3.23 1.53 -12.44
N LEU A 161 -2.71 2.68 -12.89
CA LEU A 161 -2.93 3.96 -12.20
C LEU A 161 -4.41 4.38 -12.27
N MET A 162 -5.04 4.22 -13.43
CA MET A 162 -6.44 4.59 -13.61
C MET A 162 -7.36 3.62 -12.86
N GLN A 163 -7.05 2.32 -12.89
CA GLN A 163 -7.74 1.34 -12.06
C GLN A 163 -7.68 1.69 -10.57
N ASP A 164 -6.50 2.09 -10.08
CA ASP A 164 -6.30 2.46 -8.68
C ASP A 164 -7.09 3.72 -8.29
N LEU A 165 -7.13 4.73 -9.18
CA LEU A 165 -7.94 5.93 -8.98
C LEU A 165 -9.45 5.63 -9.03
N ALA A 166 -9.88 4.74 -9.92
CA ALA A 166 -11.26 4.27 -10.02
C ALA A 166 -11.68 3.49 -8.76
N LEU A 167 -10.83 2.60 -8.24
CA LEU A 167 -11.05 1.87 -7.00
C LEU A 167 -11.13 2.79 -5.79
N LEU A 168 -10.26 3.79 -5.71
CA LEU A 168 -10.35 4.83 -4.70
C LEU A 168 -11.69 5.55 -4.77
N ASP A 169 -12.07 6.06 -5.95
CA ASP A 169 -13.34 6.78 -6.10
C ASP A 169 -14.52 5.91 -5.66
N LEU A 170 -14.53 4.64 -6.09
CA LEU A 170 -15.52 3.66 -5.69
C LEU A 170 -15.56 3.47 -4.17
N ALA A 171 -14.42 3.28 -3.51
CA ALA A 171 -14.37 3.11 -2.06
C ALA A 171 -14.93 4.33 -1.32
N LEU A 172 -14.73 5.54 -1.85
CA LEU A 172 -15.29 6.76 -1.26
C LEU A 172 -16.76 6.94 -1.55
N THR A 173 -17.22 6.61 -2.75
CA THR A 173 -18.65 6.57 -3.03
C THR A 173 -19.36 5.49 -2.23
N ALA A 174 -18.70 4.37 -1.94
CA ALA A 174 -19.27 3.29 -1.14
C ALA A 174 -19.52 3.70 0.32
N GLU A 175 -18.67 4.58 0.87
CA GLU A 175 -18.73 4.98 2.29
C GLU A 175 -19.39 6.35 2.54
N ALA A 176 -19.45 7.23 1.54
CA ALA A 176 -19.95 8.59 1.74
C ALA A 176 -21.47 8.63 1.97
N SER A 177 -21.94 9.48 2.89
CA SER A 177 -23.37 9.68 3.14
C SER A 177 -24.01 10.78 2.26
N THR A 178 -23.22 11.38 1.36
CA THR A 178 -23.69 12.47 0.49
C THR A 178 -24.81 11.99 -0.45
N PRO A 179 -25.74 12.87 -0.83
CA PRO A 179 -26.82 12.51 -1.77
C PRO A 179 -26.28 12.03 -3.11
N GLU A 180 -25.17 12.62 -3.59
CA GLU A 180 -24.50 12.20 -4.83
C GLU A 180 -23.95 10.76 -4.72
N ALA A 181 -23.36 10.40 -3.58
CA ALA A 181 -22.85 9.06 -3.36
C ALA A 181 -23.98 8.03 -3.28
N ARG A 182 -25.10 8.37 -2.62
CA ARG A 182 -26.32 7.56 -2.59
C ARG A 182 -26.89 7.32 -3.99
N TRP A 183 -26.94 8.37 -4.83
CA TRP A 183 -27.38 8.23 -6.21
C TRP A 183 -26.46 7.28 -7.01
N ARG A 184 -25.14 7.43 -6.92
CA ARG A 184 -24.19 6.55 -7.61
C ARG A 184 -24.28 5.11 -7.15
N ARG A 185 -24.40 4.85 -5.84
CA ARG A 185 -24.58 3.50 -5.30
C ARG A 185 -25.92 2.90 -5.72
N GLY A 186 -27.00 3.67 -5.66
CA GLY A 186 -28.30 3.25 -6.18
C GLY A 186 -28.24 2.85 -7.66
N ALA A 187 -27.42 3.53 -8.46
CA ALA A 187 -27.19 3.16 -9.86
C ALA A 187 -26.47 1.81 -10.03
N VAL A 188 -25.68 1.35 -9.04
CA VAL A 188 -25.06 0.00 -9.07
C VAL A 188 -26.15 -1.09 -8.98
N PHE A 189 -27.23 -0.82 -8.25
CA PHE A 189 -28.35 -1.73 -8.03
C PHE A 189 -29.55 -1.45 -8.95
N ALA A 190 -29.41 -0.57 -9.94
CA ALA A 190 -30.54 -0.16 -10.78
C ALA A 190 -31.04 -1.26 -11.73
N ASP A 191 -30.19 -2.24 -12.04
CA ASP A 191 -30.51 -3.39 -12.88
C ASP A 191 -30.88 -4.60 -12.01
N GLU A 192 -32.12 -5.09 -12.16
CA GLU A 192 -32.64 -6.28 -11.47
C GLU A 192 -31.76 -7.52 -11.66
N SER A 193 -31.12 -7.63 -12.82
CA SER A 193 -30.26 -8.78 -13.12
C SER A 193 -28.86 -8.68 -12.49
N GLY A 194 -28.50 -7.49 -11.98
CA GLY A 194 -27.16 -7.16 -11.47
C GLY A 194 -26.05 -7.17 -12.53
N ARG A 195 -26.34 -7.50 -13.80
CA ARG A 195 -25.33 -7.73 -14.83
C ARG A 195 -24.69 -6.44 -15.33
N ALA A 196 -25.43 -5.34 -15.33
CA ALA A 196 -24.94 -4.06 -15.85
C ALA A 196 -23.83 -3.45 -14.99
N ALA A 197 -23.92 -3.55 -13.66
CA ALA A 197 -22.97 -2.90 -12.75
C ALA A 197 -22.51 -3.78 -11.59
N TRP A 198 -23.43 -4.35 -10.80
CA TRP A 198 -23.10 -5.13 -9.60
C TRP A 198 -22.13 -6.29 -9.87
N SER A 199 -22.51 -7.23 -10.73
CA SER A 199 -21.74 -8.44 -11.01
C SER A 199 -20.32 -8.15 -11.51
N PRO A 200 -20.07 -7.34 -12.56
CA PRO A 200 -18.71 -7.07 -13.02
C PRO A 200 -17.88 -6.31 -11.97
N LEU A 201 -18.49 -5.37 -11.24
CA LEU A 201 -17.81 -4.61 -10.20
C LEU A 201 -17.36 -5.50 -9.06
N VAL A 202 -18.28 -6.27 -8.47
CA VAL A 202 -18.01 -7.13 -7.31
C VAL A 202 -17.10 -8.29 -7.69
N ALA A 203 -17.25 -8.86 -8.89
CA ALA A 203 -16.33 -9.90 -9.38
C ALA A 203 -14.90 -9.39 -9.50
N TYR A 204 -14.69 -8.15 -9.96
CA TYR A 204 -13.36 -7.53 -10.02
C TYR A 204 -12.76 -7.33 -8.62
N LEU A 205 -13.53 -6.75 -7.69
CA LEU A 205 -13.07 -6.50 -6.32
C LEU A 205 -12.74 -7.81 -5.58
N LEU A 206 -13.58 -8.84 -5.73
CA LEU A 206 -13.34 -10.16 -5.16
C LEU A 206 -12.16 -10.87 -5.82
N GLY A 207 -11.97 -10.71 -7.13
CA GLY A 207 -10.81 -11.23 -7.84
C GLY A 207 -9.50 -10.73 -7.25
N GLU A 208 -9.36 -9.40 -7.14
CA GLU A 208 -8.18 -8.77 -6.53
C GLU A 208 -7.96 -9.22 -5.08
N LEU A 209 -9.03 -9.29 -4.29
CA LEU A 209 -8.96 -9.75 -2.90
C LEU A 209 -8.55 -11.22 -2.79
N ARG A 210 -9.10 -12.08 -3.65
CA ARG A 210 -8.83 -13.52 -3.69
C ARG A 210 -7.38 -13.78 -4.09
N ASP A 211 -6.90 -13.13 -5.14
CA ASP A 211 -5.54 -13.31 -5.64
C ASP A 211 -4.51 -12.82 -4.61
N PHE A 212 -4.80 -11.70 -3.94
CA PHE A 212 -4.02 -11.23 -2.80
C PHE A 212 -3.99 -12.22 -1.64
N THR A 213 -5.16 -12.73 -1.25
CA THR A 213 -5.30 -13.68 -0.14
C THR A 213 -4.58 -14.99 -0.44
N ALA A 214 -4.66 -15.48 -1.68
CA ALA A 214 -3.95 -16.67 -2.14
C ALA A 214 -2.42 -16.47 -2.12
N ALA A 215 -1.93 -15.29 -2.52
CA ALA A 215 -0.50 -14.97 -2.45
C ALA A 215 0.02 -14.93 -1.00
N LEU A 216 -0.77 -14.41 -0.06
CA LEU A 216 -0.44 -14.45 1.37
C LEU A 216 -0.48 -15.88 1.92
N ALA A 217 -1.52 -16.64 1.56
CA ALA A 217 -1.68 -18.02 1.98
C ALA A 217 -0.49 -18.88 1.54
N ALA A 218 0.00 -18.71 0.31
CA ALA A 218 1.15 -19.42 -0.22
C ALA A 218 2.43 -19.21 0.61
N ALA A 219 2.61 -18.05 1.25
CA ALA A 219 3.76 -17.80 2.11
C ALA A 219 3.68 -18.46 3.50
N LEU A 220 2.52 -19.01 3.88
CA LEU A 220 2.29 -19.61 5.18
C LEU A 220 2.76 -21.08 5.22
N PRO A 221 3.39 -21.53 6.33
CA PRO A 221 3.88 -22.91 6.45
C PRO A 221 2.80 -23.98 6.30
N SER A 222 1.55 -23.68 6.68
CA SER A 222 0.41 -24.58 6.56
C SER A 222 0.08 -24.88 5.09
N ALA A 223 0.10 -23.87 4.23
CA ALA A 223 -0.12 -24.04 2.79
C ALA A 223 1.03 -24.84 2.14
N ALA A 224 2.28 -24.59 2.54
CA ALA A 224 3.42 -25.38 2.09
C ALA A 224 3.33 -26.85 2.54
N ALA A 225 2.82 -27.11 3.75
CA ALA A 225 2.60 -28.46 4.25
C ALA A 225 1.47 -29.19 3.49
N GLU A 226 0.38 -28.49 3.16
CA GLU A 226 -0.71 -29.02 2.33
C GLU A 226 -0.25 -29.31 0.90
N ALA A 227 0.47 -28.38 0.26
CA ALA A 227 1.03 -28.57 -1.07
C ALA A 227 2.03 -29.75 -1.11
N ALA A 228 2.88 -29.88 -0.08
CA ALA A 228 3.81 -31.00 0.05
C ALA A 228 3.10 -32.34 0.34
N ALA A 229 1.93 -32.32 0.99
CA ALA A 229 1.10 -33.51 1.18
C ALA A 229 0.43 -33.93 -0.13
N ALA A 230 -0.08 -32.97 -0.92
CA ALA A 230 -0.70 -33.22 -2.22
C ALA A 230 0.31 -33.70 -3.28
N ALA A 231 1.57 -33.26 -3.21
CA ALA A 231 2.62 -33.63 -4.16
C ALA A 231 3.22 -35.03 -3.93
N ARG A 232 2.81 -35.77 -2.89
CA ARG A 232 3.30 -37.15 -2.67
C ARG A 232 2.53 -38.13 -3.55
N PRO A 233 3.17 -38.75 -4.57
CA PRO A 233 2.51 -39.78 -5.35
C PRO A 233 2.31 -41.02 -4.46
N GLY A 234 1.05 -41.36 -4.18
CA GLY A 234 0.68 -42.59 -3.44
C GLY A 234 -0.23 -42.42 -2.22
N SER A 235 -0.63 -41.20 -1.83
CA SER A 235 -1.65 -41.02 -0.80
C SER A 235 -3.06 -41.24 -1.38
N GLY A 236 -3.47 -42.50 -1.48
CA GLY A 236 -4.88 -42.86 -1.66
C GLY A 236 -5.74 -42.37 -0.49
N PRO A 237 -7.09 -42.36 -0.62
CA PRO A 237 -7.99 -41.88 0.42
C PRO A 237 -7.84 -42.73 1.68
N ALA A 238 -7.12 -42.20 2.68
CA ALA A 238 -7.06 -42.78 4.01
C ALA A 238 -8.45 -42.66 4.65
N GLY A 239 -8.94 -43.78 5.18
CA GLY A 239 -10.29 -43.89 5.73
C GLY A 239 -10.63 -42.87 6.82
N PRO A 240 -11.93 -42.69 7.10
CA PRO A 240 -12.41 -41.69 8.03
C PRO A 240 -12.15 -42.15 9.47
N CYS A 241 -10.98 -41.84 10.05
CA CYS A 241 -10.71 -41.83 11.51
C CYS A 241 -9.21 -41.67 11.87
N ALA A 242 -8.50 -40.70 11.29
CA ALA A 242 -7.20 -40.31 11.83
C ALA A 242 -7.25 -38.82 12.24
N PRO A 243 -7.06 -38.48 13.52
CA PRO A 243 -7.02 -37.08 13.93
C PRO A 243 -5.80 -36.42 13.30
N ALA A 244 -6.04 -35.35 12.54
CA ALA A 244 -5.02 -34.49 12.00
C ALA A 244 -4.23 -33.84 13.14
N SER A 245 -3.18 -34.52 13.61
CA SER A 245 -2.23 -33.93 14.53
C SER A 245 -1.54 -32.77 13.82
N ALA A 246 -1.89 -31.56 14.22
CA ALA A 246 -1.35 -30.32 13.70
C ALA A 246 0.15 -30.27 14.00
N ARG A 247 0.96 -30.76 13.05
CA ARG A 247 2.42 -30.88 13.18
C ARG A 247 3.08 -29.52 12.89
N TRP A 248 2.75 -28.51 13.69
CA TRP A 248 3.27 -27.13 13.60
C TRP A 248 4.79 -27.03 13.83
N ASN A 249 5.46 -28.11 14.23
CA ASN A 249 6.84 -28.08 14.74
C ASN A 249 7.91 -28.75 13.87
N VAL A 250 7.59 -29.30 12.68
CA VAL A 250 8.64 -29.85 11.80
C VAL A 250 9.08 -28.82 10.76
N LEU A 251 9.59 -27.68 11.25
CA LEU A 251 10.54 -26.90 10.47
C LEU A 251 11.84 -27.71 10.45
N ARG A 252 12.09 -28.44 9.35
CA ARG A 252 13.41 -29.02 9.08
C ARG A 252 14.43 -27.89 9.08
N MET A 253 15.10 -27.69 10.21
CA MET A 253 16.33 -26.93 10.30
C MET A 253 17.36 -27.69 9.46
N SER A 254 17.74 -27.16 8.30
CA SER A 254 19.02 -27.55 7.71
C SER A 254 20.10 -26.87 8.55
N PRO A 255 20.98 -27.61 9.25
CA PRO A 255 21.83 -27.05 10.29
C PRO A 255 23.09 -26.34 9.75
N SER A 256 23.31 -26.21 8.44
CA SER A 256 24.62 -25.81 7.91
C SER A 256 24.81 -24.34 7.53
N THR A 257 23.78 -23.48 7.55
CA THR A 257 23.96 -22.02 7.36
C THR A 257 22.92 -21.26 8.18
N GLY A 258 23.36 -20.53 9.21
CA GLY A 258 22.50 -19.78 10.16
C GLY A 258 21.67 -18.63 9.58
N LEU A 259 21.56 -18.54 8.25
CA LEU A 259 20.62 -17.67 7.54
C LEU A 259 19.55 -18.56 6.94
N ARG A 260 18.34 -18.55 7.51
CA ARG A 260 17.17 -19.10 6.81
C ARG A 260 16.99 -18.26 5.55
N ALA A 261 17.22 -18.86 4.38
CA ALA A 261 16.78 -18.27 3.13
C ALA A 261 15.27 -18.01 3.26
N VAL A 262 14.88 -16.73 3.20
CA VAL A 262 13.47 -16.35 3.07
C VAL A 262 12.93 -17.11 1.86
N SER A 263 11.80 -17.80 2.02
CA SER A 263 11.26 -18.53 0.87
C SER A 263 10.87 -17.52 -0.21
N ARG A 264 11.05 -17.87 -1.49
CA ARG A 264 10.63 -17.02 -2.61
C ARG A 264 9.17 -16.56 -2.46
N GLU A 265 8.32 -17.43 -1.91
CA GLU A 265 6.91 -17.14 -1.62
C GLU A 265 6.73 -16.07 -0.54
N GLN A 266 7.55 -16.08 0.52
CA GLN A 266 7.54 -15.04 1.55
C GLN A 266 7.95 -13.67 0.99
N ASP A 267 8.98 -13.62 0.14
CA ASP A 267 9.39 -12.37 -0.51
C ASP A 267 8.30 -11.86 -1.47
N LEU A 268 7.65 -12.75 -2.22
CA LEU A 268 6.53 -12.40 -3.09
C LEU A 268 5.30 -11.92 -2.30
N ALA A 269 4.97 -12.56 -1.18
CA ALA A 269 3.90 -12.13 -0.30
C ALA A 269 4.19 -10.75 0.32
N ALA A 270 5.41 -10.53 0.82
CA ALA A 270 5.83 -9.24 1.36
C ALA A 270 5.81 -8.15 0.28
N TRP A 271 6.23 -8.46 -0.94
CA TRP A 271 6.17 -7.53 -2.08
C TRP A 271 4.73 -7.21 -2.48
N ASN A 272 3.87 -8.22 -2.60
CA ASN A 272 2.44 -8.03 -2.92
C ASN A 272 1.75 -7.17 -1.86
N LEU A 273 2.06 -7.42 -0.60
CA LEU A 273 1.48 -6.67 0.51
C LEU A 273 1.88 -5.20 0.47
N ARG A 274 3.14 -4.88 0.17
CA ARG A 274 3.61 -3.49 0.04
C ARG A 274 3.07 -2.80 -1.20
N SER A 275 3.05 -3.49 -2.33
CA SER A 275 2.66 -2.90 -3.63
C SER A 275 1.15 -2.75 -3.77
N LYS A 276 0.35 -3.68 -3.23
CA LYS A 276 -1.12 -3.69 -3.38
C LYS A 276 -1.88 -3.22 -2.15
N TYR A 277 -1.20 -2.75 -1.09
CA TYR A 277 -1.82 -2.31 0.18
C TYR A 277 -3.08 -1.44 -0.03
N TYR A 278 -2.92 -0.33 -0.76
CA TYR A 278 -4.01 0.62 -0.99
C TYR A 278 -5.12 0.04 -1.84
N ARG A 279 -4.75 -0.67 -2.91
CA ARG A 279 -5.67 -1.33 -3.84
C ARG A 279 -6.59 -2.30 -3.10
N ILE A 280 -6.03 -3.17 -2.27
CA ILE A 280 -6.81 -4.12 -1.46
C ILE A 280 -7.64 -3.40 -0.41
N GLY A 281 -7.09 -2.36 0.24
CA GLY A 281 -7.85 -1.52 1.15
C GLY A 281 -9.09 -0.90 0.50
N TRP A 282 -8.99 -0.42 -0.74
CA TRP A 282 -10.12 0.12 -1.49
C TRP A 282 -11.10 -0.97 -1.93
N CYS A 283 -10.64 -2.14 -2.37
CA CYS A 283 -11.52 -3.25 -2.71
C CYS A 283 -12.37 -3.67 -1.50
N VAL A 284 -11.73 -3.85 -0.35
CA VAL A 284 -12.40 -4.25 0.90
C VAL A 284 -13.41 -3.20 1.36
N ARG A 285 -13.04 -1.92 1.31
CA ARG A 285 -13.94 -0.80 1.67
C ARG A 285 -15.10 -0.67 0.68
N GLY A 286 -14.83 -0.83 -0.61
CA GLY A 286 -15.85 -0.82 -1.67
C GLY A 286 -16.87 -1.94 -1.48
N LEU A 287 -16.41 -3.18 -1.31
CA LEU A 287 -17.27 -4.35 -1.06
C LEU A 287 -18.16 -4.15 0.16
N ALA A 288 -17.58 -3.78 1.30
CA ALA A 288 -18.35 -3.59 2.52
C ALA A 288 -19.30 -2.39 2.44
N GLY A 289 -18.85 -1.26 1.87
CA GLY A 289 -19.68 -0.05 1.75
C GLY A 289 -20.88 -0.27 0.83
N LEU A 290 -20.71 -0.98 -0.29
CA LEU A 290 -21.82 -1.30 -1.19
C LEU A 290 -22.85 -2.23 -0.53
N LEU A 291 -22.40 -3.25 0.20
CA LEU A 291 -23.31 -4.15 0.93
C LEU A 291 -24.04 -3.45 2.09
N VAL A 292 -23.34 -2.58 2.84
CA VAL A 292 -24.00 -1.75 3.87
C VAL A 292 -25.04 -0.83 3.23
N ALA A 293 -24.76 -0.25 2.06
CA ALA A 293 -25.71 0.56 1.31
C ALA A 293 -26.91 -0.25 0.82
N ALA A 294 -26.69 -1.48 0.34
CA ALA A 294 -27.77 -2.40 -0.04
C ALA A 294 -28.73 -2.63 1.15
N GLN A 295 -28.18 -2.93 2.33
CA GLN A 295 -28.95 -3.10 3.56
C GLN A 295 -29.65 -1.83 4.05
N ALA A 296 -29.13 -0.65 3.70
CA ALA A 296 -29.77 0.63 3.99
C ALA A 296 -30.96 0.97 3.07
N GLY A 297 -31.35 0.04 2.18
CA GLY A 297 -32.49 0.19 1.27
C GLY A 297 -32.14 0.84 -0.08
N GLU A 298 -30.85 0.98 -0.41
CA GLU A 298 -30.43 1.46 -1.74
C GLU A 298 -30.53 0.35 -2.80
N ASP A 299 -30.50 -0.92 -2.38
CA ASP A 299 -30.74 -2.09 -3.24
C ASP A 299 -32.24 -2.45 -3.24
N ARG A 300 -32.96 -1.90 -4.21
CA ARG A 300 -34.42 -2.08 -4.32
C ARG A 300 -34.83 -3.49 -4.75
N TYR A 301 -33.96 -4.17 -5.47
CA TYR A 301 -34.27 -5.46 -6.08
C TYR A 301 -33.64 -6.65 -5.34
N GLY A 302 -32.84 -6.38 -4.29
CA GLY A 302 -32.11 -7.41 -3.56
C GLY A 302 -30.97 -8.02 -4.39
N VAL A 303 -30.42 -7.26 -5.34
CA VAL A 303 -29.32 -7.67 -6.23
C VAL A 303 -28.13 -8.22 -5.42
N ALA A 304 -27.80 -7.58 -4.30
CA ALA A 304 -26.67 -7.99 -3.46
C ALA A 304 -26.86 -9.37 -2.81
N LEU A 305 -28.11 -9.82 -2.63
CA LEU A 305 -28.45 -11.12 -2.06
C LEU A 305 -28.72 -12.17 -3.15
N LEU A 306 -29.33 -11.75 -4.26
CA LEU A 306 -29.88 -12.66 -5.28
C LEU A 306 -28.94 -12.89 -6.47
N CYS A 307 -28.07 -11.93 -6.79
CA CYS A 307 -27.18 -12.02 -7.94
C CYS A 307 -25.78 -12.50 -7.53
N SER A 308 -25.13 -13.30 -8.38
CA SER A 308 -23.74 -13.68 -8.17
C SER A 308 -22.80 -12.57 -8.67
N PRO A 309 -21.79 -12.13 -7.89
CA PRO A 309 -21.45 -12.62 -6.54
C PRO A 309 -22.42 -12.10 -5.47
N ALA A 310 -22.91 -13.01 -4.61
CA ALA A 310 -23.87 -12.71 -3.55
C ALA A 310 -23.18 -12.37 -2.21
N LEU A 311 -23.94 -11.86 -1.24
CA LEU A 311 -23.46 -11.54 0.12
C LEU A 311 -22.59 -12.64 0.76
N PRO A 312 -22.96 -13.94 0.73
CA PRO A 312 -22.13 -15.00 1.33
C PRO A 312 -20.76 -15.14 0.66
N GLU A 313 -20.68 -14.97 -0.67
CA GLU A 313 -19.42 -15.03 -1.42
C GLU A 313 -18.51 -13.86 -1.07
N VAL A 314 -19.08 -12.65 -0.98
CA VAL A 314 -18.32 -11.46 -0.57
C VAL A 314 -17.81 -11.61 0.86
N LEU A 315 -18.67 -12.07 1.78
CA LEU A 315 -18.30 -12.29 3.17
C LEU A 315 -17.23 -13.38 3.31
N GLN A 316 -17.31 -14.47 2.54
CA GLN A 316 -16.29 -15.51 2.49
C GLN A 316 -14.93 -14.93 2.08
N GLY A 317 -14.89 -14.09 1.04
CA GLY A 317 -13.68 -13.42 0.60
C GLY A 317 -13.07 -12.51 1.67
N LEU A 318 -13.90 -11.72 2.34
CA LEU A 318 -13.46 -10.81 3.41
C LEU A 318 -12.94 -11.56 4.64
N LEU A 319 -13.68 -12.57 5.12
CA LEU A 319 -13.25 -13.39 6.26
C LEU A 319 -11.96 -14.16 5.96
N SER A 320 -11.83 -14.68 4.75
CA SER A 320 -10.64 -15.38 4.29
C SER A 320 -9.42 -14.46 4.27
N ALA A 321 -9.57 -13.23 3.80
CA ALA A 321 -8.53 -12.21 3.84
C ALA A 321 -8.13 -11.85 5.28
N VAL A 322 -9.10 -11.68 6.19
CA VAL A 322 -8.83 -11.43 7.62
C VAL A 322 -8.04 -12.59 8.23
N LEU A 323 -8.44 -13.83 8.00
CA LEU A 323 -7.70 -15.00 8.52
C LEU A 323 -6.29 -15.07 7.96
N ALA A 324 -6.11 -14.87 6.66
CA ALA A 324 -4.79 -14.93 6.01
C ALA A 324 -3.86 -13.86 6.56
N LEU A 325 -4.35 -12.62 6.70
CA LEU A 325 -3.59 -11.52 7.28
C LEU A 325 -3.22 -11.79 8.76
N GLN A 326 -4.16 -12.29 9.56
CA GLN A 326 -3.88 -12.68 10.95
C GLN A 326 -2.84 -13.78 11.07
N SER A 327 -2.92 -14.80 10.21
CA SER A 327 -1.92 -15.88 10.19
C SER A 327 -0.57 -15.35 9.73
N TYR A 328 -0.54 -14.46 8.75
CA TYR A 328 0.68 -13.83 8.24
C TYR A 328 1.35 -12.92 9.28
N THR A 329 0.60 -12.05 9.96
CA THR A 329 1.14 -11.19 11.03
C THR A 329 1.71 -12.01 12.18
N LYS A 330 1.00 -13.05 12.63
CA LYS A 330 1.49 -14.01 13.64
C LYS A 330 2.77 -14.71 13.17
N PHE A 331 2.80 -15.15 11.92
CA PHE A 331 3.96 -15.81 11.32
C PHE A 331 5.18 -14.88 11.30
N VAL A 332 5.03 -13.65 10.79
CA VAL A 332 6.11 -12.65 10.74
C VAL A 332 6.61 -12.31 12.14
N ALA A 333 5.72 -12.06 13.10
CA ALA A 333 6.10 -11.79 14.49
C ALA A 333 6.89 -12.95 15.12
N ALA A 334 6.47 -14.20 14.87
CA ALA A 334 7.17 -15.39 15.35
C ALA A 334 8.56 -15.59 14.71
N THR A 335 8.75 -15.18 13.45
CA THR A 335 10.07 -15.23 12.78
C THR A 335 11.02 -14.13 13.29
N ARG A 336 10.50 -12.93 13.56
CA ARG A 336 11.28 -11.77 14.01
C ARG A 336 11.95 -11.98 15.36
N SER A 337 11.24 -12.58 16.32
CA SER A 337 11.78 -12.83 17.67
C SER A 337 13.03 -13.72 17.66
N ARG A 338 13.25 -14.48 16.58
CA ARG A 338 14.37 -15.42 16.44
C ARG A 338 15.60 -14.84 15.74
N GLN A 339 15.51 -13.66 15.11
CA GLN A 339 16.55 -13.13 14.22
C GLN A 339 17.30 -11.89 14.75
N LEU A 340 16.92 -11.33 15.89
CA LEU A 340 17.62 -10.18 16.48
C LEU A 340 18.94 -10.60 17.14
N GLY A 341 20.03 -10.50 16.37
CA GLY A 341 21.39 -10.66 16.87
C GLY A 341 21.68 -9.69 18.03
N ALA A 342 22.51 -10.12 18.98
CA ALA A 342 22.87 -9.31 20.16
C ALA A 342 23.46 -7.94 19.78
N LEU A 343 24.17 -7.89 18.64
CA LEU A 343 24.81 -6.69 18.11
C LEU A 343 23.79 -5.66 17.59
N GLU A 344 22.70 -6.11 16.95
CA GLU A 344 21.63 -5.23 16.49
C GLU A 344 20.81 -4.66 17.66
N ARG A 345 20.61 -5.48 18.71
CA ARG A 345 20.01 -5.02 19.98
C ARG A 345 20.86 -3.95 20.66
N GLY A 346 22.18 -4.14 20.72
CA GLY A 346 23.11 -3.13 21.24
C GLY A 346 23.14 -1.86 20.40
N ALA A 347 23.16 -1.98 19.07
CA ALA A 347 23.20 -0.84 18.17
C ALA A 347 21.92 0.03 18.21
N ARG A 348 20.75 -0.59 18.45
CA ARG A 348 19.48 0.14 18.69
C ARG A 348 19.42 0.81 20.06
N GLN A 349 19.92 0.14 21.11
CA GLN A 349 19.98 0.72 22.45
C GLN A 349 20.91 1.93 22.52
N LEU A 350 21.97 1.95 21.70
CA LEU A 350 22.93 3.06 21.66
C LEU A 350 22.50 4.22 20.76
N GLY A 351 21.34 4.14 20.08
CA GLY A 351 20.87 5.20 19.17
C GLY A 351 21.78 5.45 17.94
N LEU A 352 22.84 4.66 17.78
CA LEU A 352 23.82 4.78 16.70
C LEU A 352 23.25 4.40 15.34
N VAL A 353 22.11 3.70 15.34
CA VAL A 353 21.39 3.43 14.12
C VAL A 353 20.05 4.15 14.15
N GLY A 354 20.06 5.39 13.63
CA GLY A 354 18.84 6.01 13.15
C GLY A 354 18.16 5.05 12.17
N GLY A 355 16.82 4.98 12.20
CA GLY A 355 16.00 3.98 11.49
C GLY A 355 16.28 3.79 9.99
N PHE A 356 17.08 4.65 9.38
CA PHE A 356 17.51 4.58 7.98
C PHE A 356 18.57 3.51 7.65
N VAL A 357 19.41 3.06 8.59
CA VAL A 357 20.55 2.15 8.26
C VAL A 357 20.40 0.72 8.82
N ALA A 358 19.77 0.51 9.99
CA ALA A 358 19.68 -0.83 10.62
C ALA A 358 18.70 -1.75 9.89
N GLY A 359 17.68 -1.19 9.25
CA GLY A 359 16.69 -1.98 8.53
C GLY A 359 17.23 -2.63 7.24
N ARG A 360 18.46 -2.31 6.81
CA ARG A 360 18.94 -2.59 5.45
C ARG A 360 19.78 -3.86 5.26
N ILE A 361 20.27 -4.52 6.32
CA ILE A 361 21.33 -5.53 6.12
C ILE A 361 20.88 -6.98 6.33
N THR A 362 19.74 -7.27 6.97
CA THR A 362 19.37 -8.70 7.18
C THR A 362 17.92 -9.10 6.92
N ASN A 363 16.91 -8.21 6.87
CA ASN A 363 15.52 -8.54 6.47
C ASN A 363 14.71 -7.29 6.04
N VAL A 364 15.25 -6.53 5.08
CA VAL A 364 14.65 -5.25 4.59
C VAL A 364 13.23 -5.42 4.02
N THR A 365 12.86 -6.64 3.64
CA THR A 365 11.57 -6.97 3.00
C THR A 365 10.44 -7.26 4.00
N LEU A 366 10.71 -7.52 5.28
CA LEU A 366 9.65 -7.94 6.21
C LEU A 366 9.15 -6.86 7.17
N GLN A 367 10.01 -5.97 7.69
CA GLN A 367 9.56 -5.02 8.72
C GLN A 367 8.50 -4.01 8.21
N PRO A 368 8.70 -3.32 7.07
CA PRO A 368 7.61 -2.54 6.46
C PRO A 368 6.40 -3.38 6.05
N ALA A 369 6.56 -4.69 5.81
CA ALA A 369 5.42 -5.54 5.46
C ALA A 369 4.56 -5.89 6.70
N GLU A 370 5.15 -5.97 7.89
CA GLU A 370 4.40 -6.22 9.13
C GLU A 370 3.40 -5.09 9.43
N GLU A 371 3.87 -3.84 9.44
CA GLU A 371 3.04 -2.66 9.71
C GLU A 371 1.90 -2.53 8.69
N VAL A 372 2.22 -2.78 7.43
CA VAL A 372 1.25 -2.78 6.33
C VAL A 372 0.24 -3.90 6.50
N ALA A 373 0.67 -5.10 6.91
CA ALA A 373 -0.23 -6.24 7.10
C ALA A 373 -1.21 -5.98 8.23
N PHE A 374 -0.74 -5.42 9.35
CA PHE A 374 -1.61 -4.96 10.43
C PHE A 374 -2.60 -3.89 9.97
N ALA A 375 -2.17 -2.96 9.13
CA ALA A 375 -3.04 -1.92 8.61
C ALA A 375 -4.12 -2.50 7.67
N VAL A 376 -3.80 -3.44 6.77
CA VAL A 376 -4.82 -4.12 5.92
C VAL A 376 -5.74 -4.96 6.79
N GLU A 377 -5.18 -5.69 7.76
CA GLU A 377 -5.96 -6.51 8.70
C GLU A 377 -6.98 -5.64 9.44
N GLY A 378 -6.59 -4.46 9.91
CA GLY A 378 -7.49 -3.49 10.53
C GLY A 378 -8.60 -3.03 9.58
N VAL A 379 -8.28 -2.73 8.32
CA VAL A 379 -9.28 -2.35 7.30
C VAL A 379 -10.25 -3.51 7.03
N ALA A 380 -9.76 -4.73 6.89
CA ALA A 380 -10.57 -5.92 6.62
C ALA A 380 -11.46 -6.31 7.81
N ARG A 381 -10.93 -6.25 9.04
CA ARG A 381 -11.75 -6.43 10.25
C ARG A 381 -12.83 -5.38 10.36
N ASN A 382 -12.50 -4.10 10.11
CA ASN A 382 -13.49 -3.02 10.16
C ASN A 382 -14.58 -3.22 9.10
N ALA A 383 -14.23 -3.68 7.90
CA ALA A 383 -15.19 -4.03 6.86
C ALA A 383 -16.15 -5.15 7.31
N VAL A 384 -15.63 -6.24 7.89
CA VAL A 384 -16.48 -7.31 8.45
C VAL A 384 -17.35 -6.81 9.61
N ASN A 385 -16.80 -5.98 10.50
CA ASN A 385 -17.57 -5.39 11.61
C ASN A 385 -18.70 -4.49 11.11
N ARG A 386 -18.49 -3.71 10.05
CA ARG A 386 -19.55 -2.90 9.43
C ARG A 386 -20.67 -3.76 8.85
N LEU A 387 -20.32 -4.89 8.22
CA LEU A 387 -21.32 -5.85 7.76
C LEU A 387 -22.08 -6.50 8.92
N ALA A 388 -21.36 -6.89 9.98
CA ALA A 388 -21.97 -7.43 11.20
C ALA A 388 -22.93 -6.43 11.85
N LEU A 389 -22.59 -5.15 11.89
CA LEU A 389 -23.47 -4.08 12.37
C LEU A 389 -24.70 -3.87 11.47
N ALA A 390 -24.54 -3.96 10.15
CA ALA A 390 -25.64 -3.73 9.22
C ALA A 390 -26.64 -4.90 9.14
N TYR A 391 -26.14 -6.14 9.16
CA TYR A 391 -26.95 -7.34 8.96
C TYR A 391 -27.27 -8.11 10.25
N GLY A 392 -26.49 -7.93 11.32
CA GLY A 392 -26.67 -8.65 12.59
C GLY A 392 -26.57 -10.17 12.43
N ASP A 393 -27.42 -10.89 13.17
CA ASP A 393 -27.44 -12.37 13.15
C ASP A 393 -27.84 -12.96 11.79
N ARG A 394 -28.55 -12.19 10.94
CA ARG A 394 -28.91 -12.61 9.59
C ARG A 394 -27.67 -12.89 8.73
N LEU A 395 -26.56 -12.21 9.01
CA LEU A 395 -25.29 -12.43 8.31
C LEU A 395 -24.76 -13.85 8.55
N ARG A 396 -24.88 -14.34 9.78
CA ARG A 396 -24.47 -15.72 10.15
C ARG A 396 -25.39 -16.74 9.51
N GLU A 397 -26.69 -16.51 9.54
CA GLU A 397 -27.66 -17.41 8.91
C GLU A 397 -27.44 -17.52 7.40
N ALA A 398 -27.24 -16.38 6.72
CA ALA A 398 -26.92 -16.35 5.30
C ALA A 398 -25.61 -17.11 5.01
N PHE A 399 -24.54 -16.85 5.77
CA PHE A 399 -23.26 -17.52 5.55
C PHE A 399 -23.31 -19.04 5.77
N VAL A 400 -24.04 -19.51 6.78
CA VAL A 400 -24.12 -20.95 7.10
C VAL A 400 -25.05 -21.68 6.14
N ARG A 401 -26.17 -21.08 5.73
CA ARG A 401 -27.14 -21.72 4.83
C ARG A 401 -26.71 -21.68 3.37
N GLU A 402 -26.13 -20.57 2.95
CA GLU A 402 -25.76 -20.29 1.56
C GLU A 402 -24.24 -20.32 1.38
N ALA A 403 -23.54 -21.13 2.19
CA ALA A 403 -22.10 -21.29 2.11
C ALA A 403 -21.69 -21.54 0.64
N PRO A 404 -20.86 -20.66 0.04
CA PRO A 404 -20.52 -20.77 -1.36
C PRO A 404 -19.92 -22.16 -1.68
N PRO A 405 -20.28 -22.77 -2.81
CA PRO A 405 -19.63 -24.01 -3.24
C PRO A 405 -18.14 -23.80 -3.56
N THR A 406 -17.73 -22.56 -3.79
CA THR A 406 -16.34 -22.20 -4.08
C THR A 406 -15.47 -22.32 -2.84
N LYS A 407 -14.37 -23.08 -2.94
CA LYS A 407 -13.37 -23.18 -1.88
C LYS A 407 -12.81 -21.78 -1.54
N PRO A 408 -12.80 -21.35 -0.26
CA PRO A 408 -12.18 -20.09 0.13
C PRO A 408 -10.68 -20.09 -0.18
N PRO A 409 -10.08 -18.93 -0.49
CA PRO A 409 -8.64 -18.85 -0.79
C PRO A 409 -7.77 -19.21 0.42
N TYR A 410 -8.27 -19.01 1.63
CA TYR A 410 -7.62 -19.37 2.89
C TYR A 410 -8.63 -19.66 4.01
N GLY A 411 -8.32 -20.66 4.84
CA GLY A 411 -9.16 -21.11 5.95
C GLY A 411 -10.24 -22.10 5.54
N SER A 412 -10.69 -22.93 6.48
CA SER A 412 -11.83 -23.83 6.29
C SER A 412 -13.16 -23.10 6.55
N PRO A 413 -14.29 -23.55 5.97
CA PRO A 413 -15.60 -22.95 6.23
C PRO A 413 -15.97 -22.86 7.71
N SER A 414 -15.55 -23.85 8.52
CA SER A 414 -15.76 -23.85 9.97
C SER A 414 -14.91 -22.80 10.70
N GLU A 415 -13.68 -22.56 10.28
CA GLU A 415 -12.83 -21.47 10.80
C GLU A 415 -13.38 -20.09 10.43
N LEU A 416 -13.92 -19.94 9.21
CA LEU A 416 -14.57 -18.70 8.79
C LEU A 416 -15.85 -18.45 9.59
N ALA A 417 -16.66 -19.48 9.81
CA ALA A 417 -17.87 -19.39 10.63
C ALA A 417 -17.57 -19.08 12.10
N SER A 418 -16.48 -19.64 12.67
CA SER A 418 -16.06 -19.35 14.04
C SER A 418 -15.53 -17.92 14.18
N LEU A 419 -14.76 -17.44 13.19
CA LEU A 419 -14.33 -16.04 13.14
C LEU A 419 -15.54 -15.09 13.08
N LEU A 420 -16.52 -15.37 12.21
CA LEU A 420 -17.74 -14.57 12.10
C LEU A 420 -18.53 -14.55 13.43
N THR A 421 -18.65 -15.71 14.09
CA THR A 421 -19.32 -15.81 15.40
C THR A 421 -18.60 -14.98 16.46
N SER A 422 -17.26 -14.96 16.46
CA SER A 422 -16.50 -14.13 17.39
C SER A 422 -16.71 -12.63 17.14
N VAL A 423 -16.82 -12.21 15.88
CA VAL A 423 -17.07 -10.82 15.52
C VAL A 423 -18.47 -10.38 15.97
N LEU A 424 -19.49 -11.21 15.74
CA LEU A 424 -20.86 -10.92 16.16
C LEU A 424 -20.99 -10.85 17.69
N ALA A 425 -20.32 -11.75 18.41
CA ALA A 425 -20.30 -11.74 19.87
C ALA A 425 -19.70 -10.44 20.44
N CYS A 426 -18.65 -9.90 19.81
CA CYS A 426 -18.06 -8.61 20.21
C CYS A 426 -18.98 -7.40 19.97
N GLN A 427 -20.00 -7.50 19.11
CA GLN A 427 -20.95 -6.39 18.87
C GLN A 427 -22.11 -6.36 19.88
N GLN A 428 -22.33 -7.46 20.61
CA GLN A 428 -23.40 -7.55 21.61
C GLN A 428 -22.96 -7.03 22.99
N GLN A 429 -21.67 -6.77 23.17
CA GLN A 429 -21.06 -6.16 24.35
C GLN A 429 -20.98 -4.64 24.16
#